data_AF-A0A6I4ML79-F1
#
_entry.id   AF-A0A6I4ML79-F1
#
_cell.length_a   1.000
_cell.length_b   1.000
_cell.length_c   1.000
_cell.angle_alpha   90.00
_cell.angle_beta   90.00
_cell.angle_gamma   90.00
#
_symmetry.space_group_name_H-M   'P 1'
#
loop_
_entity.id
_entity.type
_entity.pdbx_description
1 polymer ?
#
loop_
_entity_poly.entity_id
_entity_poly.type
_entity_poly.pdbx_seq_one_letter_code
_entity_poly.pdbx_strand_id
1 'polypeptide(L)' 'MSEADGTPQADCDYASRYFEVSLDPANVRQVFEHRTLATDLVRRINPDVDRADLTEVLDSVGYPGAEEPADSRRSRD' A
#
# COMPACT_ATOMS: atom_id res chain seq x y z
N MET A 1 -21.31 -7.13 3.28
CA MET A 1 -20.15 -8.01 3.57
C MET A 1 -18.99 -7.38 2.85
N SER A 2 -17.96 -6.93 3.55
CA SER A 2 -16.73 -6.48 2.88
C SER A 2 -16.08 -7.72 2.28
N GLU A 3 -15.71 -7.65 1.00
CA GLU A 3 -15.08 -8.77 0.28
C GLU A 3 -13.67 -9.08 0.80
N ALA A 4 -13.10 -8.16 1.59
CA ALA A 4 -11.95 -8.39 2.45
C ALA A 4 -12.43 -8.75 3.86
N ASP A 5 -12.35 -10.04 4.24
CA ASP A 5 -12.58 -10.53 5.61
C ASP A 5 -11.52 -10.04 6.63
N GLY A 6 -10.82 -8.94 6.31
CA GLY A 6 -9.77 -8.36 7.15
C GLY A 6 -8.57 -9.30 7.34
N THR A 7 -8.23 -10.08 6.31
CA THR A 7 -7.02 -10.92 6.32
C THR A 7 -6.26 -10.80 4.99
N PRO A 8 -4.92 -10.93 4.99
CA PRO A 8 -4.14 -10.89 3.75
C PRO A 8 -4.58 -11.93 2.71
N GLN A 9 -5.05 -13.09 3.17
CA GLN A 9 -5.55 -14.16 2.30
C GLN A 9 -6.86 -13.77 1.62
N ALA A 10 -7.79 -13.15 2.36
CA ALA A 10 -9.03 -12.67 1.77
C ALA A 10 -8.79 -11.60 0.70
N ASP A 11 -7.83 -10.69 0.94
CA ASP A 11 -7.41 -9.70 -0.06
C ASP A 11 -6.81 -10.37 -1.32
N CYS A 12 -6.00 -11.42 -1.16
CA CYS A 12 -5.45 -12.19 -2.28
C CYS A 12 -6.54 -12.93 -3.07
N ASP A 13 -7.49 -13.57 -2.37
CA ASP A 13 -8.61 -14.29 -2.99
C ASP A 13 -9.51 -13.32 -3.76
N TYR A 14 -9.79 -12.15 -3.19
CA TYR A 14 -10.54 -11.08 -3.87
C TYR A 14 -9.78 -10.59 -5.11
N ALA A 15 -8.48 -10.32 -4.99
CA ALA A 15 -7.66 -9.87 -6.12
C ALA A 15 -7.67 -10.88 -7.27
N SER A 16 -7.55 -12.17 -6.96
CA SER A 16 -7.61 -13.25 -7.93
C SER A 16 -8.98 -13.35 -8.61
N ARG A 17 -10.07 -13.17 -7.87
CA ARG A 17 -11.43 -13.31 -8.41
C ARG A 17 -11.92 -12.10 -9.20
N TYR A 18 -11.56 -10.90 -8.76
CA TYR A 18 -12.10 -9.65 -9.30
C TYR A 18 -11.17 -9.01 -10.34
N PHE A 19 -9.87 -9.00 -10.08
CA PHE A 19 -8.87 -8.41 -10.96
C PHE A 19 -8.10 -9.45 -11.78
N GLU A 20 -8.36 -10.75 -11.58
CA GLU A 20 -7.68 -11.86 -12.26
C GLU A 20 -6.15 -11.85 -12.05
N VAL A 21 -5.69 -11.28 -10.92
CA VAL A 21 -4.26 -11.19 -10.56
C VAL A 21 -3.94 -12.05 -9.35
N SER A 22 -2.79 -12.73 -9.39
CA SER A 22 -2.28 -13.50 -8.25
C SER A 22 -1.29 -12.66 -7.44
N LEU A 23 -1.62 -12.41 -6.17
CA LEU A 23 -0.77 -11.73 -5.21
C LEU A 23 -0.14 -12.74 -4.24
N ASP A 24 1.07 -12.43 -3.77
CA ASP A 24 1.71 -13.17 -2.69
C ASP A 24 1.18 -12.66 -1.33
N PRO A 25 0.57 -13.52 -0.50
CA PRO A 25 0.08 -13.15 0.83
C PRO A 25 1.15 -12.54 1.75
N ALA A 26 2.44 -12.87 1.56
CA ALA A 26 3.52 -12.27 2.34
C ALA A 26 3.78 -10.80 1.97
N ASN A 27 3.57 -10.42 0.71
CA ASN A 27 3.64 -9.03 0.28
C ASN A 27 2.40 -8.26 0.75
N VAL A 28 1.20 -8.85 0.61
CA VAL A 28 -0.06 -8.24 1.08
C VAL A 28 -0.06 -8.04 2.59
N ARG A 29 0.50 -8.99 3.36
CA ARG A 29 0.63 -8.86 4.82
C ARG A 29 1.41 -7.61 5.23
N GLN A 30 2.43 -7.21 4.49
CA GLN A 30 3.20 -5.99 4.82
C GLN A 30 2.35 -4.73 4.68
N VAL A 31 1.50 -4.67 3.65
CA VAL A 31 0.53 -3.58 3.46
C VAL A 31 -0.54 -3.62 4.56
N PHE A 32 -1.06 -4.81 4.84
CA PHE A 32 -2.07 -5.04 5.88
C PHE A 32 -1.59 -4.61 7.28
N GLU A 33 -0.32 -4.83 7.59
CA GLU A 33 0.32 -4.39 8.85
C GLU A 33 0.73 -2.90 8.85
N HIS A 34 0.37 -2.13 7.82
CA HIS A 34 0.77 -0.73 7.63
C HIS A 34 2.28 -0.51 7.74
N ARG A 35 3.08 -1.46 7.25
CA ARG A 35 4.54 -1.28 7.14
C ARG A 35 4.85 -0.25 6.07
N THR A 36 5.96 0.47 6.24
CA THR A 36 6.45 1.42 5.24
C THR A 36 6.62 0.73 3.89
N LEU A 37 6.00 1.29 2.85
CA LEU A 37 6.08 0.75 1.49
C LEU A 37 7.45 1.03 0.87
N ALA A 38 8.25 -0.02 0.76
CA ALA A 38 9.49 0.00 -0.01
C ALA A 38 9.18 -0.05 -1.51
N THR A 39 10.02 0.58 -2.34
CA THR A 39 9.86 0.59 -3.80
C THR A 39 9.76 -0.83 -4.37
N ASP A 40 10.58 -1.76 -3.87
CA ASP A 40 10.53 -3.17 -4.29
C ASP A 40 9.21 -3.85 -3.95
N LEU A 41 8.61 -3.52 -2.80
CA LEU A 41 7.32 -4.09 -2.40
C LEU A 41 6.20 -3.59 -3.32
N VAL A 42 6.20 -2.29 -3.64
CA VAL A 42 5.20 -1.70 -4.55
C VAL A 42 5.25 -2.43 -5.90
N ARG A 43 6.44 -2.57 -6.49
CA ARG A 43 6.62 -3.26 -7.77
C ARG A 43 6.28 -4.75 -7.74
N ARG A 44 6.50 -5.43 -6.60
CA ARG A 44 6.08 -6.84 -6.43
C ARG A 44 4.56 -7.01 -6.38
N ILE A 45 3.83 -6.02 -5.87
CA ILE A 45 2.36 -6.06 -5.79
C ILE A 45 1.74 -5.58 -7.10
N ASN A 46 2.26 -4.49 -7.67
CA ASN A 46 1.81 -3.93 -8.93
C ASN A 46 3.04 -3.57 -9.79
N PRO A 47 3.38 -4.39 -10.80
CA PRO A 47 4.53 -4.15 -11.66
C PRO A 47 4.45 -2.86 -12.50
N ASP A 48 3.23 -2.37 -12.76
CA ASP A 48 2.96 -1.20 -13.59
C ASP A 48 2.98 0.12 -12.80
N VAL A 49 3.15 0.05 -11.48
CA VAL A 49 3.15 1.21 -10.58
C VAL A 49 4.44 1.22 -9.78
N ASP A 50 5.05 2.39 -9.63
CA ASP A 50 6.13 2.58 -8.68
C ASP A 50 5.81 3.63 -7.60
N ARG A 51 6.81 3.89 -6.76
CA ARG A 51 6.61 4.75 -5.59
C ARG A 51 6.41 6.22 -5.97
N ALA A 52 6.94 6.67 -7.10
CA ALA A 52 6.76 8.03 -7.59
C ALA A 52 5.33 8.25 -8.07
N ASP A 53 4.76 7.28 -8.79
CA ASP A 53 3.36 7.31 -9.22
C ASP A 53 2.41 7.42 -8.01
N LEU A 54 2.71 6.66 -6.94
CA LEU A 54 1.93 6.76 -5.69
C LEU A 54 2.03 8.15 -5.06
N THR A 55 3.22 8.76 -5.02
CA THR A 55 3.40 10.12 -4.48
C THR A 55 2.64 11.16 -5.29
N GLU A 56 2.64 11.06 -6.63
CA GLU A 56 1.86 11.96 -7.49
C GLU A 56 0.35 11.86 -7.19
N VAL A 57 -0.16 10.64 -7.00
CA VAL A 57 -1.55 10.43 -6.61
C VAL A 57 -1.85 11.03 -5.23
N LEU A 58 -0.96 10.86 -4.26
CA LEU A 58 -1.12 11.43 -2.91
C LEU A 58 -1.21 12.96 -2.96
N ASP A 59 -0.37 13.61 -3.75
CA ASP A 59 -0.40 15.06 -3.98
C ASP A 59 -1.72 15.47 -4.66
N SER A 60 -2.10 14.77 -5.72
CA SER A 60 -3.31 15.04 -6.49
C SER A 60 -4.59 14.98 -5.65
N VAL A 61 -4.69 14.03 -4.71
CA VAL A 61 -5.86 13.91 -3.83
C VAL A 61 -5.75 14.75 -2.55
N GLY A 62 -4.67 15.52 -2.38
CA GLY A 62 -4.41 16.33 -1.19
C GLY A 62 -4.20 15.50 0.08
N TYR A 63 -3.62 14.30 -0.06
CA TYR A 63 -3.35 13.44 1.08
C TYR A 63 -2.26 14.03 1.99
N PRO A 64 -2.50 14.13 3.31
CA PRO A 64 -1.54 14.77 4.21
C PRO A 64 -0.23 13.97 4.29
N GLY A 65 0.90 14.65 4.11
CA GLY A 65 2.24 14.07 4.24
C GLY A 65 2.88 13.61 2.92
N ALA A 66 2.31 13.96 1.76
CA ALA A 66 2.91 13.70 0.45
C ALA A 66 4.28 14.40 0.24
N GLU A 67 4.55 15.49 0.98
CA GLU A 67 5.73 16.35 0.80
C GLU A 67 6.74 16.39 1.98
N GLU A 68 6.59 15.62 3.07
CA GLU A 68 7.54 15.77 4.20
C GLU A 68 8.73 14.78 4.13
N PRO A 69 9.97 15.24 3.85
CA PRO A 69 11.14 14.53 4.35
C PRO A 69 11.07 14.55 5.89
N ALA A 70 11.30 13.39 6.50
CA ALA A 70 11.17 13.19 7.93
C ALA A 70 11.95 14.21 8.77
N ASP A 71 11.26 15.20 9.32
CA ASP A 71 11.61 15.81 10.61
C ASP A 71 10.34 16.47 11.21
N SER A 72 10.30 16.62 12.54
CA SER A 72 9.26 17.35 13.30
C SER A 72 8.03 16.63 13.86
N ARG A 73 8.08 15.34 14.23
CA ARG A 73 7.13 14.79 15.22
C ARG A 73 7.77 13.91 16.30
N ARG A 74 8.60 14.52 17.15
CA ARG A 74 8.64 14.21 18.60
C ARG A 74 9.36 15.26 19.45
N SER A 75 8.84 16.48 19.47
CA SER A 75 8.90 17.30 20.68
C SER A 75 7.47 17.54 21.13
N ARG A 76 7.05 16.75 22.11
CA ARG A 76 5.89 17.06 22.94
C ARG A 76 6.49 17.42 24.29
N ASP A 77 6.53 18.72 24.57
CA ASP A 77 6.76 19.31 25.88
C ASP A 77 5.66 18.85 26.86
#